data_AF-A0A2U1K1W8-F1
#
_entry.id   AF-A0A2U1K1W8-F1
#
_cell.length_a   1.000
_cell.length_b   1.000
_cell.length_c   1.000
_cell.angle_alpha   90.00
_cell.angle_beta   90.00
_cell.angle_gamma   90.00
#
_symmetry.space_group_name_H-M   'P 1'
#
loop_
_entity.id
_entity.type
_entity.pdbx_description
1 polymer ?
#
loop_
_entity_poly.entity_id
_entity_poly.type
_entity_poly.pdbx_seq_one_letter_code
_entity_poly.pdbx_strand_id
1 'polypeptide(L)'
;MNTLNFNQSVGFPLETNILDEMQTSWGIFNAFGALAGNFTIIAGCNTVGGTVGDGAVFINGELLKFKGGLAQDNVIIVEEIQALEFEDGNAHDVIYIRYATFGVATTQWPWSDFKRGFETKLIPEELEKKEDKATINALIERIEDLEARPASNIPIGLIAIWGLPVGDIPDGWIEYEDLRGRMPVGLKTSDPLFDTLLGYGGAKTKLLSLLELPKHFFYLFSNEIRGGAGNTELVNPNKYTARSAAGGKGILAYEMSEGNDAPTLGKSSEIGGDQPFSIMNPFRVVHFIQYVG
;
A
#
# COMPACT_ATOMS: atom_id res chain seq x y z
N MET A 1 -63.70 -2.53 5.86
CA MET A 1 -64.31 -3.17 7.04
C MET A 1 -65.80 -3.00 6.92
N ASN A 2 -66.54 -4.09 7.11
CA ASN A 2 -68.00 -4.07 6.97
C ASN A 2 -68.60 -3.48 8.24
N THR A 3 -69.70 -2.74 8.09
CA THR A 3 -70.44 -2.15 9.21
C THR A 3 -71.79 -2.80 9.30
N LEU A 4 -72.06 -3.47 10.42
CA LEU A 4 -73.37 -4.04 10.72
C LEU A 4 -74.21 -2.98 11.46
N ASN A 5 -75.34 -2.58 10.87
CA ASN A 5 -76.28 -1.67 11.51
C ASN A 5 -77.28 -2.46 12.37
N PHE A 6 -76.90 -2.70 13.62
CA PHE A 6 -77.69 -3.46 14.60
C PHE A 6 -78.96 -2.73 15.08
N ASN A 7 -78.95 -1.40 15.09
CA ASN A 7 -80.03 -0.63 15.70
C ASN A 7 -81.07 -0.21 14.65
N GLN A 8 -82.03 -1.11 14.39
CA GLN A 8 -83.13 -0.90 13.45
C GLN A 8 -84.44 -0.67 14.21
N SER A 9 -85.28 0.25 13.72
CA SER A 9 -86.57 0.58 14.35
C SER A 9 -87.58 -0.58 14.37
N VAL A 10 -87.38 -1.59 13.54
CA VAL A 10 -88.27 -2.75 13.36
C VAL A 10 -87.73 -4.04 14.02
N GLY A 11 -86.63 -3.94 14.77
CA GLY A 11 -85.91 -5.09 15.33
C GLY A 11 -84.79 -5.59 14.41
N PHE A 12 -83.88 -6.40 14.96
CA PHE A 12 -82.70 -6.93 14.27
C PHE A 12 -82.78 -8.45 14.17
N PRO A 13 -82.65 -9.04 12.96
CA PRO A 13 -82.62 -10.49 12.80
C PRO A 13 -81.26 -11.03 13.26
N LEU A 14 -81.19 -11.47 14.52
CA LEU A 14 -79.99 -12.10 15.07
C LEU A 14 -79.96 -13.58 14.68
N GLU A 15 -79.36 -13.85 13.53
CA GLU A 15 -79.17 -15.20 12.99
C GLU A 15 -77.68 -15.58 12.99
N THR A 16 -77.39 -16.88 12.87
CA THR A 16 -76.01 -17.41 12.94
C THR A 16 -75.11 -16.89 11.82
N ASN A 17 -75.66 -16.59 10.64
CA ASN A 17 -74.93 -15.97 9.54
C ASN A 17 -74.40 -14.57 9.89
N ILE A 18 -75.15 -13.75 10.64
CA ILE A 18 -74.70 -12.43 11.08
C ILE A 18 -73.56 -12.55 12.09
N LEU A 19 -73.64 -13.54 12.99
CA LEU A 19 -72.57 -13.82 13.95
C LEU A 19 -71.31 -14.35 13.25
N ASP A 20 -71.46 -15.12 12.17
CA ASP A 20 -70.35 -15.55 11.31
C ASP A 20 -69.70 -14.36 10.58
N GLU A 21 -70.50 -13.40 10.09
CA GLU A 21 -69.98 -12.14 9.53
C GLU A 21 -69.19 -11.33 10.58
N MET A 22 -69.62 -11.34 11.85
CA MET A 22 -68.86 -10.72 12.94
C MET A 22 -67.54 -11.42 13.20
N GLN A 23 -67.51 -12.76 13.25
CA GLN A 23 -66.27 -13.54 13.41
C GLN A 23 -65.29 -13.27 12.25
N THR A 24 -65.80 -13.30 11.01
CA THR A 24 -65.01 -12.98 9.81
C THR A 24 -64.44 -11.56 9.87
N SER A 25 -65.22 -10.59 10.36
CA SER A 25 -64.79 -9.20 10.47
C SER A 25 -63.61 -9.01 11.42
N TRP A 26 -63.51 -9.78 12.51
CA TRP A 26 -62.37 -9.69 13.44
C TRP A 26 -61.13 -10.43 12.94
N GLY A 27 -61.29 -11.36 11.99
CA GLY A 27 -60.17 -12.05 11.35
C GLY A 27 -59.14 -11.11 10.70
N ILE A 28 -59.55 -9.90 10.29
CA ILE A 28 -58.66 -8.90 9.70
C ILE A 28 -57.55 -8.46 10.66
N PHE A 29 -57.75 -8.54 11.99
CA PHE A 29 -56.74 -8.12 12.96
C PHE A 29 -55.50 -9.01 12.95
N ASN A 30 -55.62 -10.25 12.46
CA ASN A 30 -54.46 -11.12 12.22
C ASN A 30 -53.48 -10.49 11.23
N ALA A 31 -53.96 -9.71 10.25
CA ALA A 31 -53.09 -9.04 9.27
C ALA A 31 -52.13 -8.03 9.92
N PHE A 32 -52.48 -7.45 11.08
CA PHE A 32 -51.57 -6.55 11.79
C PHE A 32 -50.37 -7.27 12.40
N GLY A 33 -50.48 -8.57 12.71
CA GLY A 33 -49.34 -9.36 13.16
C GLY A 33 -48.24 -9.46 12.11
N ALA A 34 -48.58 -9.42 10.82
CA ALA A 34 -47.62 -9.44 9.73
C ALA A 34 -46.70 -8.19 9.72
N LEU A 35 -47.09 -7.07 10.33
CA LEU A 35 -46.22 -5.90 10.49
C LEU A 35 -45.00 -6.21 11.37
N ALA A 36 -45.16 -7.11 12.35
CA ALA A 36 -44.09 -7.52 13.25
C ALA A 36 -43.28 -8.71 12.69
N GLY A 37 -43.72 -9.31 11.58
CA GLY A 37 -43.10 -10.48 10.96
C GLY A 37 -43.56 -11.81 11.55
N ASN A 38 -43.31 -12.90 10.82
CA ASN A 38 -43.64 -14.26 11.27
C ASN A 38 -42.72 -14.71 12.42
N PHE A 39 -43.24 -15.57 13.30
CA PHE A 39 -42.57 -16.03 14.53
C PHE A 39 -42.15 -14.84 15.40
N THR A 40 -43.13 -14.01 15.74
CA THR A 40 -42.88 -12.82 16.55
C THR A 40 -43.68 -12.85 17.84
N ILE A 41 -43.02 -12.55 18.95
CA ILE A 41 -43.65 -12.26 20.24
C ILE A 41 -44.19 -10.84 20.17
N ILE A 42 -45.52 -10.70 20.17
CA ILE A 42 -46.22 -9.43 20.06
C ILE A 42 -46.33 -8.76 21.43
N ALA A 43 -46.62 -9.55 22.48
CA ALA A 43 -46.75 -9.06 23.84
C ALA A 43 -46.46 -10.17 24.86
N GLY A 44 -46.03 -9.79 26.06
CA GLY A 44 -45.77 -10.74 27.15
C GLY A 44 -44.61 -11.69 26.86
N CYS A 45 -44.79 -12.98 27.18
CA CYS A 45 -43.76 -14.01 27.05
C CYS A 45 -42.44 -13.60 27.74
N ASN A 46 -42.55 -12.99 28.91
CA ASN A 46 -41.39 -12.55 29.68
C ASN A 46 -40.79 -13.74 30.42
N THR A 47 -39.47 -13.90 30.30
CA THR A 47 -38.75 -14.99 30.96
C THR A 47 -38.35 -14.58 32.37
N VAL A 48 -38.73 -15.39 33.35
CA VAL A 48 -38.31 -15.25 34.76
C VAL A 48 -37.73 -16.60 35.20
N GLY A 49 -36.40 -16.65 35.35
CA GLY A 49 -35.69 -17.91 35.57
C GLY A 49 -35.83 -18.85 34.38
N GLY A 50 -36.32 -20.07 34.61
CA GLY A 50 -36.58 -21.07 33.56
C GLY A 50 -38.01 -21.05 32.99
N THR A 51 -38.85 -20.12 33.43
CA THR A 51 -40.27 -20.06 33.04
C THR A 51 -40.50 -18.86 32.12
N VAL A 52 -41.29 -19.05 31.07
CA VAL A 52 -41.81 -17.97 30.23
C VAL A 52 -43.27 -17.73 30.60
N GLY A 53 -43.64 -16.48 30.88
CA GLY A 53 -45.02 -16.12 31.18
C GLY A 53 -45.95 -16.14 29.96
N ASP A 54 -47.24 -15.91 30.19
CA ASP A 54 -48.23 -15.82 29.13
C ASP A 54 -48.00 -14.59 28.23
N GLY A 55 -48.57 -14.62 27.03
CA GLY A 55 -48.46 -13.52 26.08
C GLY A 55 -49.24 -13.73 24.80
N ALA A 56 -48.75 -13.14 23.72
CA ALA A 56 -49.28 -13.29 22.37
C ALA A 56 -48.15 -13.45 21.37
N VAL A 57 -48.30 -14.40 20.45
CA VAL A 57 -47.34 -14.71 19.39
C VAL A 57 -48.04 -14.73 18.04
N PHE A 58 -47.29 -14.42 16.99
CA PHE A 58 -47.76 -14.46 15.62
C PHE A 58 -47.07 -15.60 14.85
N ILE A 59 -47.87 -16.53 14.32
CA ILE A 59 -47.40 -17.75 13.65
C ILE A 59 -48.19 -17.92 12.35
N ASN A 60 -47.49 -17.94 11.21
CA ASN A 60 -48.01 -18.22 9.87
C ASN A 60 -49.31 -17.48 9.50
N GLY A 61 -49.42 -16.21 9.87
CA GLY A 61 -50.61 -15.40 9.55
C GLY A 61 -51.66 -15.35 10.65
N GLU A 62 -51.44 -16.01 11.79
CA GLU A 62 -52.41 -16.10 12.89
C GLU A 62 -51.84 -15.50 14.19
N LEU A 63 -52.60 -14.61 14.83
CA LEU A 63 -52.30 -14.07 16.15
C LEU A 63 -52.89 -14.97 17.23
N LEU A 64 -52.03 -15.60 18.02
CA LEU A 64 -52.43 -16.58 19.02
C LEU A 64 -52.05 -16.11 20.43
N LYS A 65 -52.92 -16.44 21.39
CA LYS A 65 -52.53 -16.38 22.80
C LYS A 65 -51.42 -17.40 23.05
N PHE A 66 -50.41 -17.00 23.79
CA PHE A 66 -49.36 -17.90 24.24
C PHE A 66 -49.62 -18.25 25.71
N LYS A 67 -49.85 -19.54 26.00
CA LYS A 67 -49.87 -20.08 27.36
C LYS A 67 -48.45 -20.47 27.73
N GLY A 68 -47.87 -19.74 28.68
CA GLY A 68 -46.52 -19.93 29.16
C GLY A 68 -46.33 -21.18 30.02
N GLY A 69 -45.12 -21.34 30.55
CA GLY A 69 -44.71 -22.52 31.30
C GLY A 69 -43.20 -22.64 31.37
N LEU A 70 -42.71 -23.82 31.76
CA LEU A 70 -41.28 -24.12 31.69
C LEU A 70 -40.80 -23.99 30.24
N ALA A 71 -39.72 -23.24 30.01
CA ALA A 71 -39.17 -23.04 28.68
C ALA A 71 -38.79 -24.38 28.04
N GLN A 72 -39.20 -24.59 26.79
CA GLN A 72 -38.82 -25.73 25.97
C GLN A 72 -38.31 -25.26 24.61
N ASP A 73 -37.72 -26.17 23.84
CA ASP A 73 -37.11 -25.85 22.55
C ASP A 73 -38.14 -25.52 21.46
N ASN A 74 -39.37 -26.02 21.59
CA ASN A 74 -40.39 -25.91 20.54
C ASN A 74 -41.73 -25.39 21.07
N VAL A 75 -42.41 -24.62 20.23
CA VAL A 75 -43.78 -24.15 20.39
C VAL A 75 -44.69 -24.91 19.44
N ILE A 76 -45.87 -25.28 19.94
CA ILE A 76 -46.93 -25.95 19.18
C ILE A 76 -48.21 -25.12 19.27
N ILE A 77 -49.13 -25.33 18.32
CA ILE A 77 -50.49 -24.81 18.41
C ILE A 77 -51.39 -25.94 18.90
N VAL A 78 -52.12 -25.68 19.98
CA VAL A 78 -53.11 -26.59 20.55
C VAL A 78 -54.51 -26.04 20.23
N GLU A 79 -55.40 -26.94 19.82
CA GLU A 79 -56.82 -26.66 19.66
C GLU A 79 -57.61 -27.43 20.72
N GLU A 80 -58.31 -26.69 21.58
CA GLU A 80 -59.25 -27.24 22.56
C GLU A 80 -60.66 -27.05 22.03
N ILE A 81 -61.42 -28.14 21.96
CA ILE A 81 -62.81 -28.13 21.51
C ILE A 81 -63.71 -28.29 22.73
N GLN A 82 -64.68 -27.40 22.88
CA GLN A 82 -65.71 -27.49 23.90
C GLN A 82 -67.07 -27.73 23.24
N ALA A 83 -67.63 -28.90 23.54
CA ALA A 83 -68.98 -29.27 23.16
C ALA A 83 -70.03 -28.64 24.10
N LEU A 84 -71.14 -28.17 23.55
CA LEU A 84 -72.30 -27.69 24.29
C LEU A 84 -73.50 -28.56 23.97
N GLU A 85 -74.36 -28.75 24.96
CA GLU A 85 -75.63 -29.47 24.80
C GLU A 85 -76.68 -28.53 24.19
N PHE A 86 -77.42 -29.03 23.22
CA PHE A 86 -78.49 -28.33 22.52
C PHE A 86 -79.85 -28.77 23.07
N GLU A 87 -80.91 -28.02 22.73
CA GLU A 87 -82.29 -28.27 23.21
C GLU A 87 -82.85 -29.64 22.80
N ASP A 88 -82.18 -30.35 21.88
CA ASP A 88 -82.51 -31.73 21.47
C ASP A 88 -81.82 -32.81 22.33
N GLY A 89 -81.03 -32.41 23.32
CA GLY A 89 -80.26 -33.29 24.22
C GLY A 89 -78.96 -33.83 23.63
N ASN A 90 -78.56 -33.39 22.42
CA ASN A 90 -77.29 -33.78 21.82
C ASN A 90 -76.21 -32.73 22.09
N ALA A 91 -74.96 -33.19 22.26
CA ALA A 91 -73.81 -32.32 22.37
C ALA A 91 -73.18 -32.09 20.99
N HIS A 92 -72.88 -30.84 20.67
CA HIS A 92 -72.15 -30.46 19.46
C HIS A 92 -70.94 -29.61 19.81
N ASP A 93 -69.88 -29.71 19.01
CA ASP A 93 -68.68 -28.91 19.15
C ASP A 93 -68.98 -27.45 18.75
N VAL A 94 -68.93 -26.53 19.72
CA VAL A 94 -69.32 -25.12 19.50
C VAL A 94 -68.14 -24.16 19.64
N ILE A 95 -67.28 -24.36 20.63
CA ILE A 95 -66.20 -23.42 20.93
C ILE A 95 -64.86 -24.08 20.62
N TYR A 96 -64.14 -23.51 19.66
CA TYR A 96 -62.80 -23.93 19.27
C TYR A 96 -61.81 -22.89 19.79
N ILE A 97 -60.93 -23.29 20.70
CA ILE A 97 -59.93 -22.42 21.34
C ILE A 97 -58.56 -22.84 20.83
N ARG A 98 -57.94 -21.97 20.03
CA ARG A 98 -56.56 -22.16 19.56
C ARG A 98 -55.59 -21.27 20.33
N TYR A 99 -54.49 -21.85 20.78
CA TYR A 99 -53.42 -21.12 21.46
C TYR A 99 -52.06 -21.79 21.23
N ALA A 100 -51.00 -21.02 21.37
CA ALA A 100 -49.63 -21.50 21.32
C ALA A 100 -49.12 -21.84 22.72
N THR A 101 -48.35 -22.91 22.85
CA THR A 101 -47.68 -23.27 24.11
C THR A 101 -46.42 -24.10 23.82
N PHE A 102 -45.60 -24.32 24.84
CA PHE A 102 -44.46 -25.22 24.71
C PHE A 102 -44.92 -26.68 24.63
N GLY A 103 -44.33 -27.43 23.71
CA GLY A 103 -44.64 -28.85 23.57
C GLY A 103 -43.92 -29.50 22.41
N VAL A 104 -44.28 -30.76 22.17
CA VAL A 104 -43.78 -31.55 21.04
C VAL A 104 -44.97 -32.06 20.25
N ALA A 105 -44.98 -31.80 18.95
CA ALA A 105 -46.01 -32.26 18.03
C ALA A 105 -45.42 -32.51 16.64
N THR A 106 -46.24 -33.03 15.72
CA THR A 106 -45.86 -33.20 14.31
C THR A 106 -45.54 -31.86 13.64
N THR A 107 -46.33 -30.83 13.96
CA THR A 107 -46.10 -29.45 13.54
C THR A 107 -45.67 -28.64 14.75
N GLN A 108 -44.43 -28.19 14.74
CA GLN A 108 -43.84 -27.44 15.83
C GLN A 108 -42.82 -26.44 15.29
N TRP A 109 -42.60 -25.37 16.02
CA TRP A 109 -41.68 -24.28 15.64
C TRP A 109 -40.65 -24.05 16.73
N PRO A 110 -39.35 -23.92 16.39
CA PRO A 110 -38.32 -23.64 17.37
C PRO A 110 -38.60 -22.33 18.11
N TRP A 111 -38.56 -22.35 19.44
CA TRP A 111 -38.70 -21.13 20.25
C TRP A 111 -37.59 -20.12 19.96
N SER A 112 -36.41 -20.60 19.54
CA SER A 112 -35.28 -19.76 19.11
C SER A 112 -35.61 -18.85 17.92
N ASP A 113 -36.56 -19.24 17.08
CA ASP A 113 -36.98 -18.47 15.91
C ASP A 113 -37.89 -17.31 16.31
N PHE A 114 -38.54 -17.41 17.48
CA PHE A 114 -39.40 -16.35 17.98
C PHE A 114 -38.58 -15.14 18.40
N LYS A 115 -38.76 -14.03 17.70
CA LYS A 115 -38.15 -12.74 18.06
C LYS A 115 -39.16 -11.84 18.71
N ARG A 116 -38.70 -11.01 19.65
CA ARG A 116 -39.56 -10.00 20.28
C ARG A 116 -39.76 -8.84 19.31
N GLY A 117 -41.03 -8.55 19.01
CA GLY A 117 -41.37 -7.31 18.32
C GLY A 117 -40.99 -6.13 19.20
N PHE A 118 -40.45 -5.09 18.58
CA PHE A 118 -40.12 -3.83 19.26
C PHE A 118 -41.01 -2.72 18.72
N GLU A 119 -41.19 -1.68 19.53
CA GLU A 119 -42.05 -0.57 19.15
C GLU A 119 -41.44 0.18 17.97
N THR A 120 -42.21 0.35 16.89
CA THR A 120 -41.78 1.04 15.66
C THR A 120 -41.22 2.44 15.93
N LYS A 121 -41.68 3.11 16.98
CA LYS A 121 -41.19 4.44 17.41
C LYS A 121 -39.72 4.45 17.82
N LEU A 122 -39.17 3.30 18.19
CA LEU A 122 -37.77 3.12 18.61
C LEU A 122 -36.85 2.76 17.43
N ILE A 123 -37.38 2.53 16.23
CA ILE A 123 -36.56 2.23 15.04
C ILE A 123 -35.45 3.28 14.83
N PRO A 124 -35.71 4.60 14.89
CA PRO A 124 -34.65 5.59 14.69
C PRO A 124 -33.51 5.47 15.70
N GLU A 125 -33.83 5.32 16.98
CA GLU A 125 -32.85 5.19 18.07
C GLU A 125 -32.08 3.86 18.00
N GLU A 126 -32.75 2.76 17.65
CA GLU A 126 -32.11 1.45 17.51
C GLU A 126 -31.26 1.35 16.24
N LEU A 127 -31.60 2.09 15.18
CA LEU A 127 -30.78 2.19 13.97
C LEU A 127 -29.48 2.96 14.24
N GLU A 128 -29.50 3.96 15.13
CA GLU A 128 -28.28 4.65 15.60
C GLU A 128 -27.34 3.75 16.40
N LYS A 129 -27.87 2.68 17.02
CA LYS A 129 -27.09 1.73 17.84
C LYS A 129 -26.58 0.50 17.08
N LYS A 130 -27.16 0.14 15.93
CA LYS A 130 -26.70 -1.00 15.12
C LYS A 130 -25.34 -0.68 14.47
N GLU A 131 -24.30 -1.38 14.93
CA GLU A 131 -22.90 -1.32 14.48
C GLU A 131 -22.43 0.02 13.90
N ASP A 132 -22.10 0.90 14.85
CA ASP A 132 -20.97 1.81 14.85
C ASP A 132 -20.64 2.54 13.54
N LYS A 133 -21.52 3.46 13.15
CA LYS A 133 -21.10 4.63 12.33
C LYS A 133 -19.79 5.24 12.87
N ALA A 134 -19.57 5.19 14.20
CA ALA A 134 -18.32 5.57 14.84
C ALA A 134 -17.11 4.69 14.47
N THR A 135 -17.27 3.36 14.42
CA THR A 135 -16.21 2.40 14.03
C THR A 135 -15.95 2.48 12.53
N ILE A 136 -16.99 2.64 11.70
CA ILE A 136 -16.83 2.89 10.26
C ILE A 136 -16.06 4.18 10.03
N ASN A 137 -16.43 5.28 10.69
CA ASN A 137 -15.72 6.54 10.59
C ASN A 137 -14.28 6.43 11.10
N ALA A 138 -14.04 5.76 12.22
CA ALA A 138 -12.69 5.54 12.75
C ALA A 138 -11.82 4.67 11.82
N LEU A 139 -12.42 3.70 11.12
CA LEU A 139 -11.75 2.92 10.09
C LEU A 139 -11.44 3.75 8.84
N ILE A 140 -12.35 4.63 8.42
CA ILE A 140 -12.13 5.58 7.32
C ILE A 140 -10.97 6.53 7.66
N GLU A 141 -11.00 7.19 8.82
CA GLU A 141 -9.93 8.08 9.28
C GLU A 141 -8.58 7.36 9.31
N ARG A 142 -8.55 6.12 9.81
CA ARG A 142 -7.32 5.32 9.84
C ARG A 142 -6.81 4.97 8.43
N ILE A 143 -7.70 4.71 7.48
CA ILE A 143 -7.31 4.42 6.09
C ILE A 143 -6.75 5.69 5.44
N GLU A 144 -7.41 6.84 5.61
CA GLU A 144 -6.94 8.13 5.11
C GLU A 144 -5.55 8.47 5.69
N ASP A 145 -5.33 8.25 6.99
CA ASP A 145 -4.02 8.42 7.63
C ASP A 145 -2.95 7.48 7.07
N LEU A 146 -3.31 6.24 6.73
CA LEU A 146 -2.39 5.26 6.15
C LEU A 146 -2.07 5.57 4.69
N GLU A 147 -3.02 6.08 3.92
CA GLU A 147 -2.83 6.52 2.54
C GLU A 147 -2.05 7.83 2.45
N ALA A 148 -2.19 8.72 3.45
CA ALA A 148 -1.41 9.94 3.56
C ALA A 148 0.05 9.71 3.96
N ARG A 149 0.39 8.52 4.49
CA ARG A 149 1.80 8.19 4.74
C ARG A 149 2.52 8.08 3.40
N PRO A 150 3.67 8.76 3.23
CA PRO A 150 4.45 8.64 2.00
C PRO A 150 4.75 7.16 1.77
N ALA A 151 4.43 6.67 0.56
CA ALA A 151 4.56 5.26 0.16
C ALA A 151 5.98 4.70 0.38
N SER A 152 6.95 5.59 0.58
CA SER A 152 8.27 5.25 1.04
C SER A 152 8.83 6.34 1.94
N ASN A 153 9.61 5.96 2.95
CA ASN A 153 10.39 6.86 3.82
C ASN A 153 11.56 7.53 3.07
N ILE A 154 11.43 7.71 1.75
CA ILE A 154 12.47 8.19 0.84
C ILE A 154 12.30 9.70 0.71
N PRO A 155 13.30 10.50 1.11
CA PRO A 155 13.25 11.95 0.94
C PRO A 155 13.25 12.33 -0.54
N ILE A 156 12.41 13.30 -0.92
CA ILE A 156 12.44 13.92 -2.25
C ILE A 156 13.85 14.49 -2.50
N GLY A 157 14.39 14.20 -3.67
CA GLY A 157 15.73 14.61 -4.08
C GLY A 157 16.83 13.59 -3.78
N LEU A 158 16.52 12.46 -3.12
CA LEU A 158 17.50 11.38 -2.91
C LEU A 158 18.01 10.86 -4.27
N ILE A 159 19.32 10.79 -4.43
CA ILE A 159 19.97 10.17 -5.59
C ILE A 159 20.47 8.77 -5.22
N ALA A 160 20.07 7.76 -5.99
CA ALA A 160 20.47 6.38 -5.81
C ALA A 160 21.15 5.80 -7.05
N ILE A 161 21.98 4.76 -6.84
CA ILE A 161 22.57 3.97 -7.93
C ILE A 161 21.55 2.96 -8.44
N TRP A 162 21.37 2.89 -9.75
CA TRP A 162 20.41 2.01 -10.41
C TRP A 162 21.09 1.10 -11.44
N GLY A 163 20.92 -0.20 -11.25
CA GLY A 163 21.61 -1.24 -12.04
C GLY A 163 20.81 -1.82 -13.21
N LEU A 164 19.55 -1.43 -13.39
CA LEU A 164 18.66 -1.91 -14.45
C LEU A 164 18.49 -0.85 -15.56
N PRO A 165 17.92 -1.23 -16.72
CA PRO A 165 17.62 -0.28 -17.81
C PRO A 165 16.71 0.88 -17.36
N VAL A 166 16.77 1.99 -18.11
CA VAL A 166 15.92 3.19 -17.88
C VAL A 166 14.43 2.87 -17.92
N GLY A 167 14.01 1.89 -18.74
CA GLY A 167 12.60 1.49 -18.83
C GLY A 167 12.03 0.83 -17.57
N ASP A 168 12.89 0.40 -16.64
CA ASP A 168 12.49 -0.28 -15.40
C ASP A 168 12.60 0.63 -14.17
N ILE A 169 12.80 1.95 -14.35
CA ILE A 169 12.86 2.89 -13.23
C ILE A 169 11.51 2.87 -12.47
N PRO A 170 11.50 2.70 -11.14
CA PRO A 170 10.26 2.65 -10.37
C PRO A 170 9.46 3.96 -10.42
N ASP A 171 8.15 3.87 -10.24
CA ASP A 171 7.29 5.05 -10.09
C ASP A 171 7.77 5.95 -8.95
N GLY A 172 7.64 7.27 -9.14
CA GLY A 172 8.17 8.29 -8.24
C GLY A 172 9.69 8.55 -8.39
N TRP A 173 10.37 7.83 -9.29
CA TRP A 173 11.78 8.07 -9.63
C TRP A 173 11.96 8.52 -11.08
N ILE A 174 12.99 9.32 -11.32
CA ILE A 174 13.44 9.71 -12.66
C ILE A 174 14.94 9.48 -12.81
N GLU A 175 15.45 9.40 -14.04
CA GLU A 175 16.90 9.37 -14.26
C GLU A 175 17.54 10.71 -13.87
N TYR A 176 18.65 10.65 -13.12
CA TYR A 176 19.44 11.81 -12.74
C TYR A 176 20.61 12.01 -13.72
N GLU A 177 20.38 12.84 -14.73
CA GLU A 177 21.30 12.97 -15.88
C GLU A 177 22.63 13.67 -15.57
N ASP A 178 22.67 14.56 -14.56
CA ASP A 178 23.86 15.34 -14.22
C ASP A 178 25.07 14.49 -13.84
N LEU A 179 24.85 13.24 -13.36
CA LEU A 179 25.91 12.29 -13.04
C LEU A 179 26.31 11.36 -14.19
N ARG A 180 25.74 11.50 -15.39
CA ARG A 180 26.14 10.67 -16.55
C ARG A 180 27.62 10.84 -16.83
N GLY A 181 28.36 9.73 -16.84
CA GLY A 181 29.80 9.68 -17.10
C GLY A 181 30.67 10.40 -16.06
N ARG A 182 30.14 10.64 -14.85
CA ARG A 182 30.83 11.31 -13.75
C ARG A 182 30.82 10.44 -12.50
N MET A 183 31.81 10.64 -11.65
CA MET A 183 31.87 10.04 -10.31
C MET A 183 31.42 11.10 -9.30
N PRO A 184 30.43 10.81 -8.44
CA PRO A 184 30.04 11.76 -7.41
C PRO A 184 31.16 11.93 -6.37
N VAL A 185 31.40 13.18 -5.98
CA VAL A 185 32.33 13.55 -4.91
C VAL A 185 31.57 14.38 -3.88
N GLY A 186 31.76 14.10 -2.60
CA GLY A 186 31.07 14.81 -1.53
C GLY A 186 31.48 16.28 -1.47
N LEU A 187 30.50 17.17 -1.30
CA LEU A 187 30.71 18.59 -1.04
C LEU A 187 31.61 18.76 0.19
N LYS A 188 32.67 19.54 0.06
CA LYS A 188 33.60 19.86 1.14
C LYS A 188 33.93 21.35 1.08
N THR A 189 33.22 22.13 1.88
CA THR A 189 33.29 23.60 1.88
C THR A 189 34.65 24.18 2.30
N SER A 190 35.52 23.38 2.91
CA SER A 190 36.88 23.79 3.27
C SER A 190 37.91 23.58 2.15
N ASP A 191 37.50 22.98 1.03
CA ASP A 191 38.38 22.62 -0.08
C ASP A 191 37.92 23.32 -1.35
N PRO A 192 38.69 24.29 -1.89
CA PRO A 192 38.27 25.08 -3.06
C PRO A 192 37.97 24.26 -4.32
N LEU A 193 38.44 23.01 -4.39
CA LEU A 193 38.13 22.12 -5.50
C LEU A 193 36.73 21.49 -5.38
N PHE A 194 36.18 21.42 -4.17
CA PHE A 194 34.95 20.69 -3.84
C PHE A 194 33.97 21.54 -3.00
N ASP A 195 34.12 22.86 -2.98
CA ASP A 195 33.31 23.78 -2.15
C ASP A 195 31.97 24.19 -2.80
N THR A 196 31.83 23.91 -4.09
CA THR A 196 30.67 24.30 -4.90
C THR A 196 29.78 23.08 -5.14
N LEU A 197 28.56 23.12 -4.59
CA LEU A 197 27.55 22.08 -4.83
C LEU A 197 27.22 22.00 -6.33
N LEU A 198 27.13 20.78 -6.86
CA LEU A 198 26.95 20.50 -8.31
C LEU A 198 28.08 21.03 -9.20
N GLY A 199 29.23 21.41 -8.63
CA GLY A 199 30.42 21.75 -9.39
C GLY A 199 30.97 20.55 -10.17
N TYR A 200 31.46 20.81 -11.39
CA TYR A 200 32.07 19.80 -12.24
C TYR A 200 33.60 19.95 -12.30
N GLY A 201 34.30 18.83 -12.41
CA GLY A 201 35.74 18.80 -12.56
C GLY A 201 36.26 17.45 -13.05
N GLY A 202 37.59 17.35 -13.16
CA GLY A 202 38.30 16.13 -13.58
C GLY A 202 38.50 15.99 -15.10
N ALA A 203 39.24 14.95 -15.48
CA ALA A 203 39.53 14.60 -16.86
C ALA A 203 39.54 13.07 -17.03
N LYS A 204 39.30 12.57 -18.25
CA LYS A 204 39.39 11.13 -18.56
C LYS A 204 40.82 10.70 -18.88
N THR A 205 41.59 11.62 -19.45
CA THR A 205 42.94 11.39 -19.92
C THR A 205 43.85 12.55 -19.54
N LYS A 206 45.15 12.28 -19.46
CA LYS A 206 46.17 13.29 -19.21
C LYS A 206 47.31 13.15 -20.21
N LEU A 207 47.81 14.28 -20.71
CA LEU A 207 49.07 14.38 -21.43
C LEU A 207 50.14 14.90 -20.47
N LEU A 208 51.33 14.30 -20.48
CA LEU A 208 52.43 14.76 -19.64
C LEU A 208 52.89 16.15 -20.08
N SER A 209 53.01 17.06 -19.12
CA SER A 209 53.60 18.38 -19.31
C SER A 209 55.09 18.40 -18.96
N LEU A 210 55.82 19.41 -19.43
CA LEU A 210 57.24 19.59 -19.12
C LEU A 210 57.51 19.65 -17.61
N LEU A 211 56.60 20.24 -16.83
CA LEU A 211 56.73 20.35 -15.37
C LEU A 211 56.60 19.00 -14.65
N GLU A 212 56.04 17.99 -15.31
CA GLU A 212 55.81 16.66 -14.77
C GLU A 212 56.92 15.67 -15.14
N LEU A 213 57.85 16.08 -16.02
CA LEU A 213 59.02 15.28 -16.37
C LEU A 213 60.06 15.34 -15.25
N PRO A 214 60.53 14.20 -14.74
CA PRO A 214 61.69 14.18 -13.86
C PRO A 214 62.91 14.78 -14.55
N LYS A 215 63.81 15.38 -13.77
CA LYS A 215 65.14 15.77 -14.28
C LYS A 215 65.85 14.52 -14.79
N HIS A 216 66.28 14.56 -16.04
CA HIS A 216 67.00 13.47 -16.69
C HIS A 216 68.07 14.05 -17.63
N PHE A 217 69.07 13.24 -17.95
CA PHE A 217 70.15 13.60 -18.86
C PHE A 217 70.30 12.51 -19.91
N PHE A 218 70.56 12.92 -21.15
CA PHE A 218 70.96 12.01 -22.21
C PHE A 218 72.46 12.11 -22.42
N TYR A 219 73.13 10.95 -22.49
CA TYR A 219 74.50 10.89 -22.96
C TYR A 219 74.50 11.07 -24.48
N LEU A 220 75.10 12.16 -24.95
CA LEU A 220 75.19 12.47 -26.37
C LEU A 220 76.43 11.83 -27.04
N PHE A 221 77.43 11.46 -26.24
CA PHE A 221 78.71 10.94 -26.71
C PHE A 221 79.17 9.77 -25.85
N SER A 222 79.79 8.77 -26.48
CA SER A 222 80.52 7.71 -25.80
C SER A 222 82.01 7.99 -25.83
N ASN A 223 82.75 7.49 -24.84
CA ASN A 223 84.20 7.47 -24.90
C ASN A 223 84.63 6.42 -25.95
N GLU A 224 85.28 6.84 -27.03
CA GLU A 224 85.89 5.93 -28.00
C GLU A 224 87.40 5.82 -27.72
N ILE A 225 87.84 4.67 -27.19
CA ILE A 225 89.27 4.38 -27.07
C ILE A 225 89.75 3.87 -28.44
N ARG A 226 90.24 4.77 -29.31
CA ARG A 226 90.99 4.34 -30.50
C ARG A 226 92.41 4.01 -30.09
N GLY A 227 92.79 2.73 -30.18
CA GLY A 227 94.18 2.32 -29.99
C GLY A 227 95.07 2.90 -31.08
N GLY A 228 95.75 4.01 -30.79
CA GLY A 228 96.73 4.63 -31.69
C GLY A 228 96.91 6.13 -31.47
N ALA A 229 97.93 6.49 -30.67
CA ALA A 229 98.54 7.82 -30.50
C ALA A 229 97.61 9.04 -30.31
N GLY A 230 97.39 9.41 -29.04
CA GLY A 230 96.86 10.72 -28.65
C GLY A 230 95.59 10.72 -27.78
N ASN A 231 95.34 9.65 -27.02
CA ASN A 231 94.15 9.54 -26.17
C ASN A 231 94.29 10.34 -24.86
N THR A 232 93.42 11.33 -24.68
CA THR A 232 93.08 11.88 -23.37
C THR A 232 91.96 11.03 -22.78
N GLU A 233 92.25 10.28 -21.71
CA GLU A 233 91.22 9.62 -20.92
C GLU A 233 90.33 10.66 -20.23
N LEU A 234 89.04 10.69 -20.56
CA LEU A 234 88.04 11.40 -19.77
C LEU A 234 87.65 10.55 -18.56
N VAL A 235 88.48 10.59 -17.50
CA VAL A 235 88.20 9.88 -16.23
C VAL A 235 87.17 10.63 -15.36
N ASN A 236 86.71 11.81 -15.77
CA ASN A 236 85.76 12.62 -15.01
C ASN A 236 84.50 12.93 -15.86
N PRO A 237 83.32 12.42 -15.47
CA PRO A 237 82.06 12.65 -16.18
C PRO A 237 81.59 14.12 -16.21
N ASN A 238 82.27 15.02 -15.48
CA ASN A 238 81.99 16.47 -15.48
C ASN A 238 82.96 17.31 -16.33
N LYS A 239 83.84 16.70 -17.15
CA LYS A 239 84.76 17.44 -18.04
C LYS A 239 84.36 17.30 -19.50
N TYR A 240 84.10 18.42 -20.16
CA TYR A 240 83.81 18.49 -21.60
C TYR A 240 85.10 18.42 -22.42
N THR A 241 85.20 17.51 -23.39
CA THR A 241 86.08 17.73 -24.56
C THR A 241 85.44 17.19 -25.82
N ALA A 242 85.12 18.06 -26.78
CA ALA A 242 85.02 17.68 -28.19
C ALA A 242 86.40 17.78 -28.83
N ARG A 243 86.76 16.85 -29.70
CA ARG A 243 87.94 17.01 -30.56
C ARG A 243 87.66 16.46 -31.95
N SER A 244 88.06 17.21 -32.97
CA SER A 244 88.71 16.64 -34.15
C SER A 244 89.57 17.71 -34.83
N ALA A 245 90.76 17.32 -35.25
CA ALA A 245 91.90 18.19 -35.54
C ALA A 245 91.96 18.75 -36.98
N ALA A 246 92.60 19.91 -37.10
CA ALA A 246 93.37 20.42 -38.25
C ALA A 246 92.73 20.46 -39.66
N GLY A 247 92.33 21.69 -40.06
CA GLY A 247 92.66 22.33 -41.34
C GLY A 247 92.38 21.63 -42.68
N GLY A 248 91.23 21.92 -43.29
CA GLY A 248 90.98 21.73 -44.73
C GLY A 248 89.71 22.44 -45.20
N LYS A 249 89.78 23.22 -46.30
CA LYS A 249 88.61 23.95 -46.86
C LYS A 249 87.52 22.94 -47.25
N GLY A 250 86.34 23.06 -46.63
CA GLY A 250 85.15 22.27 -46.98
C GLY A 250 84.70 21.24 -45.93
N ILE A 251 85.41 21.10 -44.81
CA ILE A 251 84.99 20.24 -43.69
C ILE A 251 84.28 21.11 -42.65
N LEU A 252 82.97 20.93 -42.49
CA LEU A 252 82.22 21.46 -41.34
C LEU A 252 82.53 20.57 -40.13
N ALA A 253 83.66 20.82 -39.46
CA ALA A 253 83.93 20.24 -38.16
C ALA A 253 83.13 21.03 -37.12
N TYR A 254 82.14 20.40 -36.48
CA TYR A 254 81.45 20.98 -35.34
C TYR A 254 82.32 20.79 -34.10
N GLU A 255 82.86 21.89 -33.59
CA GLU A 255 83.59 21.93 -32.32
C GLU A 255 82.61 22.34 -31.20
N MET A 256 82.68 21.66 -30.05
CA MET A 256 81.96 22.11 -28.86
C MET A 256 82.84 23.14 -28.14
N SER A 257 82.40 24.39 -28.12
CA SER A 257 83.05 25.49 -27.41
C SER A 257 82.14 26.00 -26.30
N GLU A 258 82.71 26.62 -25.26
CA GLU A 258 81.95 27.32 -24.22
C GLU A 258 81.38 28.62 -24.81
N GLY A 259 80.06 28.76 -24.75
CA GLY A 259 79.35 29.95 -25.22
C GLY A 259 78.09 30.18 -24.40
N ASN A 260 77.63 31.44 -24.35
CA ASN A 260 76.42 31.83 -23.63
C ASN A 260 75.13 31.60 -24.43
N ASP A 261 75.26 31.24 -25.72
CA ASP A 261 74.13 31.03 -26.61
C ASP A 261 73.55 29.62 -26.45
N ALA A 262 72.22 29.51 -26.55
CA ALA A 262 71.55 28.23 -26.53
C ALA A 262 72.01 27.37 -27.72
N PRO A 263 72.30 26.06 -27.52
CA PRO A 263 72.68 25.18 -28.62
C PRO A 263 71.51 25.06 -29.62
N THR A 264 71.79 25.29 -30.90
CA THR A 264 70.78 25.30 -31.99
C THR A 264 70.90 24.14 -32.97
N LEU A 265 71.93 23.30 -32.85
CA LEU A 265 72.25 22.20 -33.78
C LEU A 265 72.48 20.88 -33.02
N GLY A 266 72.02 19.77 -33.59
CA GLY A 266 72.13 18.42 -33.01
C GLY A 266 71.01 18.09 -32.01
N LYS A 267 69.98 17.37 -32.45
CA LYS A 267 68.95 16.81 -31.56
C LYS A 267 69.46 15.50 -30.95
N SER A 268 69.11 15.21 -29.70
CA SER A 268 69.22 13.85 -29.17
C SER A 268 68.28 12.91 -29.93
N SER A 269 68.39 11.60 -29.68
CA SER A 269 67.33 10.66 -30.06
C SER A 269 65.98 11.11 -29.47
N GLU A 270 64.91 11.03 -30.25
CA GLU A 270 63.55 11.28 -29.79
C GLU A 270 63.05 10.07 -28.98
N ILE A 271 62.57 10.31 -27.77
CA ILE A 271 61.94 9.31 -26.91
C ILE A 271 60.63 9.89 -26.39
N GLY A 272 59.56 9.10 -26.44
CA GLY A 272 58.20 9.54 -26.12
C GLY A 272 57.30 9.41 -27.35
N GLY A 273 55.98 9.49 -27.12
CA GLY A 273 54.99 9.46 -28.21
C GLY A 273 53.93 10.53 -28.09
N ASP A 274 54.05 11.43 -27.10
CA ASP A 274 53.08 12.49 -26.78
C ASP A 274 51.62 12.03 -26.78
N GLN A 275 51.40 10.78 -26.36
CA GLN A 275 50.07 10.20 -26.30
C GLN A 275 49.46 10.45 -24.92
N PRO A 276 48.19 10.87 -24.85
CA PRO A 276 47.48 10.94 -23.60
C PRO A 276 47.26 9.51 -23.05
N PHE A 277 47.32 9.36 -21.73
CA PHE A 277 47.01 8.10 -21.06
C PHE A 277 45.74 8.24 -20.21
N SER A 278 45.04 7.12 -20.02
CA SER A 278 43.83 7.08 -19.18
C SER A 278 44.20 7.32 -17.72
N ILE A 279 43.45 8.20 -17.06
CA ILE A 279 43.51 8.38 -15.61
C ILE A 279 42.25 7.82 -14.91
N MET A 280 41.41 7.09 -15.65
CA MET A 280 40.21 6.46 -15.10
C MET A 280 40.57 5.19 -14.34
N ASN A 281 40.08 5.09 -13.11
CA ASN A 281 40.05 3.83 -12.35
C ASN A 281 39.10 2.82 -13.02
N PRO A 282 39.23 1.50 -12.78
CA PRO A 282 38.23 0.52 -13.22
C PRO A 282 36.82 0.91 -12.75
N PHE A 283 35.84 0.86 -13.66
CA PHE A 283 34.45 1.28 -13.37
C PHE A 283 33.42 0.36 -14.01
N ARG A 284 32.18 0.42 -13.51
CA ARG A 284 30.98 -0.16 -14.12
C ARG A 284 30.00 0.95 -14.42
N VAL A 285 29.40 0.93 -15.62
CA VAL A 285 28.38 1.89 -16.02
C VAL A 285 27.04 1.47 -15.41
N VAL A 286 26.41 2.40 -14.71
CA VAL A 286 25.10 2.28 -14.03
C VAL A 286 24.34 3.59 -14.23
N HIS A 287 23.04 3.57 -14.02
CA HIS A 287 22.24 4.80 -13.96
C HIS A 287 22.30 5.39 -12.56
N PHE A 288 22.09 6.70 -12.47
CA PHE A 288 21.70 7.38 -11.25
C PHE A 288 20.24 7.77 -11.39
N ILE A 289 19.45 7.62 -10.33
CA ILE A 289 18.04 7.98 -10.31
C ILE A 289 17.75 8.90 -9.13
N GLN A 290 16.78 9.80 -9.29
CA GLN A 290 16.34 10.75 -8.27
C GLN A 290 14.87 10.51 -7.91
N TYR A 291 14.56 10.47 -6.61
CA TYR A 291 13.19 10.40 -6.13
C TYR A 291 12.50 11.76 -6.21
N VAL A 292 11.36 11.84 -6.90
CA VAL A 292 10.59 13.07 -7.13
C VAL A 292 9.21 13.06 -6.47
N GLY A 293 8.75 11.90 -5.97
CA GLY A 293 7.44 11.73 -5.31
C GLY A 293 6.42 11.02 -6.18
#